data_AF-A0A976K7N7-F1
#
_entry.id   AF-A0A976K7N7-F1
#
_cell.length_a   1.000
_cell.length_b   1.000
_cell.length_c   1.000
_cell.angle_alpha   90.00
_cell.angle_beta   90.00
_cell.angle_gamma   90.00
#
_symmetry.space_group_name_H-M   'P 1'
#
loop_
_entity.id
_entity.type
_entity.pdbx_description
1 polymer ?
#
loop_
_entity_poly.entity_id
_entity_poly.type
_entity_poly.pdbx_seq_one_letter_code
_entity_poly.pdbx_strand_id
1 'polypeptide(L)' 'ILGVTIVGTHAGDLLAEYVLAMKHGLGLNKILGTIHTYPTLAEANKYAAGEWKRAHAPQGLLEWVRKFHDWKRG' A
#
# COMPACT_ATOMS: atom_id res chain seq x y z
N ILE A 1 -3.42 -8.45 -7.70
CA ILE A 1 -2.04 -8.87 -7.33
C ILE A 1 -1.71 -10.11 -8.15
N LEU A 2 -0.47 -10.29 -8.62
CA LEU A 2 -0.09 -11.43 -9.46
C LEU A 2 0.64 -12.55 -8.69
N GLY A 3 1.32 -12.21 -7.61
CA GLY A 3 2.04 -13.13 -6.75
C GLY A 3 2.62 -12.38 -5.54
N VAL A 4 3.01 -13.12 -4.51
CA VAL A 4 3.69 -12.56 -3.33
C VAL A 4 4.67 -13.60 -2.77
N THR A 5 5.73 -13.12 -2.12
CA THR A 5 6.74 -13.98 -1.48
C THR A 5 7.09 -13.35 -0.15
N ILE A 6 6.92 -14.10 0.95
CA ILE A 6 7.15 -13.62 2.32
C ILE A 6 8.03 -14.65 3.02
N VAL A 7 9.09 -14.16 3.66
CA VAL A 7 10.00 -14.96 4.48
C VAL A 7 10.06 -14.33 5.87
N GLY A 8 9.76 -15.11 6.90
CA GLY A 8 9.74 -14.65 8.28
C GLY A 8 8.81 -15.48 9.15
N THR A 9 8.75 -15.11 10.43
CA THR A 9 7.78 -15.68 11.37
C THR A 9 6.36 -15.34 10.93
N HIS A 10 5.43 -16.28 11.07
CA HIS A 10 4.02 -16.10 10.68
C HIS A 10 3.79 -15.75 9.20
N ALA A 11 4.72 -16.07 8.30
CA ALA A 11 4.56 -15.81 6.87
C ALA A 11 3.28 -16.43 6.28
N GLY A 12 2.85 -17.58 6.79
CA GLY A 12 1.58 -18.22 6.41
C GLY A 12 0.35 -17.37 6.75
N ASP A 13 0.35 -16.70 7.92
CA ASP A 13 -0.74 -15.85 8.36
C ASP A 13 -0.81 -14.56 7.50
N LEU A 14 0.36 -13.99 7.17
CA LEU A 14 0.45 -12.81 6.29
C LEU A 14 0.05 -13.12 4.85
N LEU A 15 0.35 -14.33 4.37
CA LEU A 15 -0.01 -14.80 3.03
C LEU A 15 -1.52 -14.86 2.80
N ALA A 16 -2.31 -15.15 3.84
CA ALA A 16 -3.76 -15.33 3.71
C ALA A 16 -4.46 -14.10 3.10
N GLU A 17 -4.06 -12.89 3.50
CA GLU A 17 -4.60 -11.66 2.93
C GLU A 17 -4.26 -11.52 1.44
N TYR A 18 -3.02 -11.82 1.05
CA TYR A 18 -2.59 -11.76 -0.34
C TYR A 18 -3.26 -12.82 -1.21
N VAL A 19 -3.51 -14.02 -0.68
CA VAL A 19 -4.27 -15.08 -1.37
C VAL A 19 -5.70 -14.61 -1.63
N LEU A 20 -6.37 -14.02 -0.62
CA LEU A 20 -7.70 -13.43 -0.80
C LEU A 20 -7.68 -12.32 -1.86
N ALA A 21 -6.69 -11.43 -1.79
CA ALA A 21 -6.54 -10.35 -2.74
C ALA A 21 -6.30 -10.85 -4.17
N MET A 22 -5.53 -11.91 -4.37
CA MET A 22 -5.34 -12.54 -5.68
C MET A 22 -6.65 -13.18 -6.18
N LYS A 23 -7.34 -13.94 -5.34
CA LYS A 23 -8.62 -14.58 -5.69
C LYS A 23 -9.68 -13.59 -6.16
N HIS A 24 -9.74 -12.42 -5.53
CA HIS A 24 -10.73 -11.39 -5.82
C HIS A 24 -10.21 -10.24 -6.71
N GLY A 25 -9.00 -10.37 -7.27
CA GLY A 25 -8.43 -9.33 -8.14
C GLY A 25 -8.21 -7.98 -7.45
N LEU A 26 -8.03 -7.97 -6.13
CA LEU A 26 -7.75 -6.75 -5.37
C LEU A 26 -6.32 -6.27 -5.63
N GLY A 27 -6.16 -4.95 -5.75
CA GLY A 27 -4.86 -4.29 -5.90
C GLY A 27 -4.30 -3.77 -4.58
N LEU A 28 -3.04 -3.32 -4.59
CA LEU A 28 -2.35 -2.82 -3.38
C LEU A 28 -3.03 -1.59 -2.75
N ASN A 29 -3.74 -0.76 -3.53
CA ASN A 29 -4.54 0.33 -2.96
C ASN A 29 -5.65 -0.18 -2.02
N LYS A 30 -6.21 -1.37 -2.27
CA LYS A 30 -7.24 -1.95 -1.39
C LYS A 30 -6.63 -2.47 -0.09
N ILE A 31 -5.50 -3.17 -0.18
CA ILE A 31 -4.72 -3.59 1.01
C ILE A 31 -4.34 -2.38 1.86
N LEU A 32 -3.79 -1.33 1.25
CA LEU A 32 -3.42 -0.10 1.96
C LEU A 32 -4.61 0.55 2.68
N GLY A 33 -5.81 0.48 2.09
CA GLY A 33 -7.04 1.04 2.65
C GLY A 33 -7.72 0.16 3.71
N THR A 34 -7.31 -1.09 3.88
CA THR A 34 -7.85 -1.99 4.90
C THR A 34 -7.34 -1.60 6.28
N ILE A 35 -8.21 -1.65 7.29
CA ILE A 35 -7.82 -1.46 8.69
C ILE A 35 -7.11 -2.74 9.15
N HIS A 36 -5.83 -2.60 9.46
CA HIS A 36 -5.02 -3.66 10.06
C HIS A 36 -4.99 -3.47 11.57
N THR A 37 -5.17 -4.56 12.31
CA THR A 37 -5.18 -4.51 13.78
C THR A 37 -3.78 -4.18 14.31
N TYR A 38 -3.71 -3.27 15.27
CA TYR A 38 -2.49 -2.94 15.99
C TYR A 38 -2.49 -3.56 17.39
N PRO A 39 -1.35 -4.07 17.92
CA PRO A 39 -0.07 -4.29 17.25
C PRO A 39 0.02 -5.70 16.65
N THR A 40 0.04 -5.86 15.32
CA THR A 40 0.15 -7.18 14.68
C THR A 40 1.08 -7.20 13.48
N LEU A 41 1.61 -8.39 13.15
CA LEU A 41 2.42 -8.56 11.93
C LEU A 41 1.63 -8.28 10.64
N ALA A 42 0.29 -8.39 10.66
CA ALA A 42 -0.54 -8.09 9.50
C ALA A 42 -0.31 -6.65 9.01
N GLU A 43 0.04 -5.71 9.89
CA GLU A 43 0.39 -4.34 9.51
C GLU A 43 1.54 -4.27 8.49
N ALA A 44 2.42 -5.28 8.43
CA ALA A 44 3.46 -5.37 7.40
C ALA A 44 2.89 -5.34 5.98
N ASN A 45 1.74 -5.96 5.75
CA ASN A 45 1.08 -5.97 4.44
C ASN A 45 0.62 -4.56 4.04
N LYS A 46 0.07 -3.80 5.00
CA LYS A 46 -0.26 -2.37 4.85
C LYS A 46 0.97 -1.54 4.54
N TYR A 47 2.07 -1.73 5.27
CA TYR A 47 3.30 -0.98 5.07
C TYR A 47 3.90 -1.26 3.69
N ALA A 48 3.96 -2.52 3.26
CA ALA A 48 4.41 -2.90 1.93
C ALA A 48 3.55 -2.26 0.81
N ALA A 49 2.22 -2.26 0.97
CA ALA A 49 1.32 -1.56 0.05
C ALA A 49 1.54 -0.03 0.06
N GLY A 50 1.89 0.53 1.22
CA GLY A 50 2.29 1.93 1.39
C GLY A 50 3.56 2.27 0.62
N GLU A 51 4.61 1.47 0.75
CA GLU A 51 5.85 1.62 -0.02
C GLU A 51 5.58 1.67 -1.52
N TRP A 52 4.80 0.70 -2.02
CA TRP A 52 4.39 0.69 -3.42
C TRP A 52 3.64 1.97 -3.82
N LYS A 53 2.71 2.44 -2.98
CA LYS A 53 1.92 3.66 -3.27
C LYS A 53 2.82 4.90 -3.36
N ARG A 54 3.83 5.00 -2.50
CA ARG A 54 4.81 6.10 -2.52
C ARG A 54 5.65 6.05 -3.80
N ALA A 55 6.11 4.87 -4.20
CA ALA A 55 6.86 4.67 -5.44
C ALA A 55 6.03 5.00 -6.71
N HIS A 56 4.71 4.86 -6.65
CA HIS A 56 3.78 5.14 -7.77
C HIS A 56 3.04 6.46 -7.61
N ALA A 57 3.52 7.37 -6.77
CA ALA A 57 2.94 8.68 -6.63
C ALA A 57 3.16 9.50 -7.92
N PRO A 58 2.13 10.16 -8.47
CA PRO A 58 2.24 10.92 -9.72
C PRO A 58 3.04 12.22 -9.49
N GLN A 59 4.36 12.17 -9.71
CA GLN A 59 5.27 13.28 -9.40
C GLN A 59 4.93 14.56 -10.17
N GLY A 60 4.56 14.47 -11.45
CA GLY A 60 4.19 15.65 -12.25
C GLY A 60 2.95 16.39 -11.70
N LEU A 61 1.96 15.64 -11.21
CA LEU A 61 0.78 16.23 -10.56
C LEU A 61 1.16 16.88 -9.23
N LEU A 62 2.01 16.22 -8.43
CA LEU A 62 2.49 16.78 -7.17
C LEU A 62 3.24 18.11 -7.37
N GLU A 63 4.06 18.21 -8.42
CA GLU A 63 4.74 19.46 -8.78
C GLU A 63 3.76 20.55 -9.22
N TRP A 64 2.69 20.21 -9.96
CA TRP A 64 1.66 21.18 -10.32
C TRP A 64 0.88 21.66 -9.09
N VAL A 65 0.49 20.74 -8.21
CA VAL A 65 -0.17 21.06 -6.94
C VAL A 65 0.73 21.94 -6.07
N ARG A 66 2.03 21.66 -6.03
CA ARG A 66 3.01 22.50 -5.34
C ARG A 66 3.01 23.92 -5.90
N LYS A 67 3.14 24.09 -7.22
CA LYS A 67 3.08 25.41 -7.88
C LYS A 67 1.78 26.16 -7.60
N PHE A 68 0.65 25.45 -7.62
CA PHE A 68 -0.65 26.03 -7.28
C PHE A 68 -0.72 26.48 -5.82
N HIS A 69 -0.25 25.67 -4.87
CA HIS A 69 -0.19 26.03 -3.46
C HIS A 69 0.80 27.17 -3.19
N ASP A 70 1.93 27.23 -3.90
CA ASP A 70 2.88 28.34 -3.80
C ASP A 70 2.25 29.65 -4.29
N TRP A 71 1.51 29.61 -5.40
CA TRP A 71 0.73 30.77 -5.89
C TRP A 71 -0.36 31.20 -4.91
N LYS A 72 -1.09 30.25 -4.32
CA LYS A 72 -2.16 30.52 -3.33
C LYS A 72 -1.65 31.02 -1.97
N ARG A 73 -0.40 30.68 -1.62
CA ARG A 73 0.29 31.17 -0.42
C ARG A 73 0.97 32.52 -0.64
N GLY A 74 0.94 33.03 -1.88
CA GLY A 74 1.27 34.41 -2.23
C GLY A 74 0.19 35.38 -1.77
#